data_AF-A0A9D9JHV8-F1
#
_entry.id   AF-A0A9D9JHV8-F1
#
_cell.length_a   1.000
_cell.length_b   1.000
_cell.length_c   1.000
_cell.angle_alpha   90.00
_cell.angle_beta   90.00
_cell.angle_gamma   90.00
#
_symmetry.space_group_name_H-M   'P 1'
#
loop_
_entity.id
_entity.type
_entity.pdbx_description
1 polymer ?
#
loop_
_entity_poly.entity_id
_entity_poly.type
_entity_poly.pdbx_seq_one_letter_code
_entity_poly.pdbx_strand_id
1 'polypeptide(L)'
;MRAVEERYPTQVVVIGVHSPKFPNEREPQNVRQAVLREEITHPVVHDPALQIWRSYAIRAWPTLVFLSPDGYLLGIHEGEISAESLVRAVGRLLARTGVTTSEPFALLSLLERPQGPLAFPGKLAVDPSRDRLVVSDTGHHRLVIARLDGTVTTVIGDGRPGLVDGTFAEARFREPQGIALVGETCFVADRGNHAIRRIDLAAGTVGTLAGTGRLGQGMLSAGPARQVDLRSPWALWHRRGLLFVAMAGSHQIWVLDLASGIIQPYAGSGMEGIQGGPLERAWFAQPSGLASDDRALYVACPEASAIRTVDLPGTPNPKVGRLVGTGLFDFGDRDGTGDTVLLQHPLDVAWTGEELLVADTYNHKIKRLDPVARRCSSWLGTGQPGHEDGPPERARFWEPSGLATTFDRVYVADTNNHAVRVIDRTTGLVRTLELQGLAAPSD
;
A
#
# COMPACT_ATOMS: atom_id res chain seq x y z
N MET A 1 -11.52 -2.70 13.94
CA MET A 1 -12.14 -1.74 14.88
C MET A 1 -13.54 -1.33 14.47
N ARG A 2 -13.79 -0.84 13.24
CA ARG A 2 -15.12 -0.44 12.73
C ARG A 2 -16.28 -1.38 13.13
N ALA A 3 -16.12 -2.70 12.97
CA ALA A 3 -17.17 -3.66 13.37
C ALA A 3 -17.54 -3.63 14.87
N VAL A 4 -16.62 -3.27 15.76
CA VAL A 4 -16.90 -3.08 17.20
C VAL A 4 -17.65 -1.77 17.42
N GLU A 5 -17.21 -0.68 16.76
CA GLU A 5 -17.85 0.64 16.84
C GLU A 5 -19.30 0.59 16.34
N GLU A 6 -19.54 -0.09 15.22
CA GLU A 6 -20.88 -0.30 14.66
C GLU A 6 -21.75 -1.18 15.57
N ARG A 7 -21.16 -2.19 16.21
CA ARG A 7 -21.91 -3.15 17.03
C ARG A 7 -22.22 -2.63 18.43
N TYR A 8 -21.34 -1.81 19.00
CA TYR A 8 -21.41 -1.32 20.38
C TYR A 8 -21.22 0.22 20.48
N PRO A 9 -21.99 1.02 19.72
CA PRO A 9 -21.72 2.45 19.54
C PRO A 9 -21.90 3.31 20.80
N THR A 10 -22.64 2.83 21.80
CA THR A 10 -22.88 3.55 23.07
C THR A 10 -22.19 2.90 24.26
N GLN A 11 -21.73 1.65 24.13
CA GLN A 11 -21.14 0.87 25.22
C GLN A 11 -19.62 0.82 25.15
N VAL A 12 -19.02 1.07 23.98
CA VAL A 12 -17.58 0.93 23.75
C VAL A 12 -17.06 2.15 23.02
N VAL A 13 -15.98 2.72 23.54
CA VAL A 13 -15.18 3.73 22.85
C VAL A 13 -13.89 3.09 22.40
N VAL A 14 -13.58 3.19 21.11
CA VAL A 14 -12.27 2.84 20.57
C VAL A 14 -11.42 4.10 20.57
N ILE A 15 -10.18 4.01 21.06
CA ILE A 15 -9.20 5.08 20.97
C ILE A 15 -7.96 4.50 20.30
N GLY A 16 -7.61 5.04 19.13
CA GLY A 16 -6.37 4.71 18.46
C GLY A 16 -5.20 5.43 19.13
N VAL A 17 -4.32 4.70 19.80
CA VAL A 17 -3.07 5.28 20.30
C VAL A 17 -2.00 5.07 19.23
N HIS A 18 -1.74 6.10 18.43
CA HIS A 18 -0.74 6.07 17.41
C HIS A 18 0.66 6.20 18.03
N SER A 19 1.37 5.08 18.08
CA SER A 19 2.74 4.97 18.59
C SER A 19 3.68 4.66 17.41
N PRO A 20 4.47 5.65 16.93
CA PRO A 20 5.19 5.54 15.67
C PRO A 20 6.35 4.55 15.73
N LYS A 21 6.57 3.84 14.61
CA LYS A 21 7.79 3.04 14.37
C LYS A 21 8.86 3.91 13.69
N PHE A 22 8.48 4.62 12.63
CA PHE A 22 9.36 5.42 11.79
C PHE A 22 9.41 6.89 12.23
N PRO A 23 10.54 7.59 11.98
CA PRO A 23 10.64 9.03 12.22
C PRO A 23 9.55 9.86 11.54
N ASN A 24 9.22 9.57 10.28
CA ASN A 24 8.17 10.26 9.52
C ASN A 24 6.80 10.23 10.22
N GLU A 25 6.49 9.13 10.91
CA GLU A 25 5.22 8.96 11.61
C GLU A 25 5.15 9.76 12.91
N ARG A 26 6.26 10.36 13.39
CA ARG A 26 6.25 11.28 14.53
C ARG A 26 5.69 12.65 14.19
N GLU A 27 5.52 12.95 12.91
CA GLU A 27 4.96 14.22 12.47
C GLU A 27 3.43 14.19 12.50
N PRO A 28 2.76 15.06 13.28
CA PRO A 28 1.32 15.02 13.45
C PRO A 28 0.53 15.15 12.14
N GLN A 29 1.05 15.90 11.17
CA GLN A 29 0.40 16.07 9.87
C GLN A 29 0.38 14.77 9.06
N ASN A 30 1.44 13.96 9.12
CA ASN A 30 1.50 12.67 8.43
C ASN A 30 0.49 11.69 9.04
N VAL A 31 0.38 11.68 10.37
CA VAL A 31 -0.63 10.87 11.06
C VAL A 31 -2.05 11.33 10.70
N ARG A 32 -2.29 12.64 10.60
CA ARG A 32 -3.57 13.18 10.14
C ARG A 32 -3.90 12.67 8.73
N GLN A 33 -2.94 12.64 7.81
CA GLN A 33 -3.13 12.10 6.46
C GLN A 33 -3.41 10.59 6.49
N ALA A 34 -2.71 9.81 7.32
CA ALA A 34 -2.97 8.38 7.48
C ALA A 34 -4.38 8.10 8.05
N VAL A 35 -4.85 8.89 9.02
CA VAL A 35 -6.22 8.81 9.57
C VAL A 35 -7.26 9.04 8.48
N LEU A 36 -7.05 10.04 7.60
CA LEU A 36 -7.92 10.30 6.46
C LEU A 36 -7.87 9.17 5.42
N ARG A 37 -6.67 8.69 5.10
CA ARG A 37 -6.42 7.65 4.08
C ARG A 37 -7.05 6.30 4.44
N GLU A 38 -6.92 5.86 5.69
CA GLU A 38 -7.53 4.62 6.20
C GLU A 38 -8.96 4.82 6.73
N GLU A 39 -9.53 6.02 6.52
CA GLU A 39 -10.84 6.48 6.97
C GLU A 39 -11.16 6.13 8.44
N ILE A 40 -10.24 6.44 9.35
CA ILE A 40 -10.39 6.22 10.78
C ILE A 40 -11.35 7.27 11.36
N THR A 41 -12.46 6.81 11.95
CA THR A 41 -13.53 7.67 12.50
C THR A 41 -13.53 7.73 14.03
N HIS A 42 -12.79 6.86 14.71
CA HIS A 42 -12.63 6.91 16.16
C HIS A 42 -11.55 7.92 16.58
N PRO A 43 -11.59 8.42 17.83
CA PRO A 43 -10.54 9.29 18.36
C PRO A 43 -9.13 8.69 18.23
N VAL A 44 -8.17 9.52 17.82
CA VAL A 44 -6.76 9.13 17.71
C VAL A 44 -5.92 10.04 18.60
N VAL A 45 -5.15 9.42 19.49
CA VAL A 45 -4.11 10.07 20.29
C VAL A 45 -2.78 9.84 19.60
N HIS A 46 -2.05 10.92 19.33
CA HIS A 46 -0.70 10.84 18.77
C HIS A 46 0.32 10.78 19.92
N ASP A 47 0.99 9.64 20.08
CA ASP A 47 1.99 9.36 21.15
C ASP A 47 3.42 9.22 20.57
N PRO A 48 4.02 10.30 20.05
CA PRO A 48 5.32 10.23 19.37
C PRO A 48 6.49 9.90 20.30
N ALA A 49 6.31 10.10 21.61
CA ALA A 49 7.30 9.81 22.64
C ALA A 49 7.13 8.40 23.26
N LEU A 50 6.14 7.63 22.81
CA LEU A 50 5.82 6.28 23.30
C LEU A 50 5.53 6.27 24.81
N GLN A 51 4.93 7.34 25.35
CA GLN A 51 4.63 7.44 26.79
C GLN A 51 3.52 6.47 27.18
N ILE A 52 2.42 6.45 26.41
CA ILE A 52 1.29 5.54 26.65
C ILE A 52 1.71 4.10 26.34
N TRP A 53 2.44 3.92 25.24
CA TRP A 53 3.00 2.61 24.88
C TRP A 53 3.81 1.98 26.03
N ARG A 54 4.70 2.77 26.65
CA ARG A 54 5.54 2.31 27.77
C ARG A 54 4.74 2.13 29.06
N SER A 55 3.75 2.99 29.35
CA SER A 55 2.95 2.87 30.57
C SER A 55 2.13 1.58 30.61
N TYR A 56 1.73 1.06 29.44
CA TYR A 56 1.05 -0.23 29.30
C TYR A 56 2.00 -1.40 29.00
N ALA A 57 3.32 -1.18 29.02
CA ALA A 57 4.35 -2.19 28.76
C ALA A 57 4.17 -2.96 27.43
N ILE A 58 3.69 -2.27 26.40
CA ILE A 58 3.39 -2.84 25.09
C ILE A 58 4.68 -3.26 24.36
N ARG A 59 4.61 -4.36 23.59
CA ARG A 59 5.77 -4.96 22.91
C ARG A 59 5.54 -5.32 21.43
N ALA A 60 4.32 -5.20 20.94
CA ALA A 60 3.95 -5.59 19.58
C ALA A 60 2.94 -4.62 18.96
N TRP A 61 3.12 -4.36 17.67
CA TRP A 61 2.10 -3.70 16.85
C TRP A 61 1.27 -4.77 16.11
N PRO A 62 -0.07 -4.64 16.05
CA PRO A 62 -0.91 -3.87 16.97
C PRO A 62 -1.00 -4.56 18.35
N THR A 63 -1.39 -3.81 19.39
CA THR A 63 -1.85 -4.38 20.67
C THR A 63 -3.14 -3.70 21.10
N LEU A 64 -4.11 -4.49 21.54
CA LEU A 64 -5.39 -4.03 22.07
C LEU A 64 -5.37 -4.10 23.58
N VAL A 65 -5.75 -3.00 24.22
CA VAL A 65 -5.90 -2.89 25.67
C VAL A 65 -7.37 -2.65 25.98
N PHE A 66 -7.97 -3.53 26.79
CA PHE A 66 -9.36 -3.43 27.18
C PHE A 66 -9.46 -2.84 28.59
N LEU A 67 -10.19 -1.73 28.74
CA LEU A 67 -10.37 -1.03 30.02
C LEU A 67 -11.84 -1.10 30.47
N SER A 68 -12.04 -1.15 31.78
CA SER A 68 -13.37 -1.00 32.40
C SER A 68 -13.79 0.48 32.43
N PRO A 69 -15.08 0.79 32.69
CA PRO A 69 -15.54 2.17 32.86
C PRO A 69 -14.80 2.95 33.95
N ASP A 70 -14.36 2.25 35.01
CA ASP A 70 -13.60 2.84 36.12
C ASP A 70 -12.08 2.95 35.83
N GLY A 71 -11.66 2.59 34.61
CA GLY A 71 -10.26 2.69 34.17
C GLY A 71 -9.37 1.48 34.51
N TYR A 72 -9.94 0.37 34.99
CA TYR A 72 -9.16 -0.84 35.30
C TYR A 72 -8.87 -1.67 34.04
N LEU A 73 -7.69 -2.28 33.99
CA LEU A 73 -7.30 -3.19 32.92
C LEU A 73 -8.10 -4.50 32.99
N LEU A 74 -8.87 -4.79 31.94
CA LEU A 74 -9.63 -6.04 31.78
C LEU A 74 -8.87 -7.12 31.01
N GLY A 75 -7.93 -6.71 30.14
CA GLY A 75 -7.12 -7.63 29.36
C GLY A 75 -6.29 -6.94 28.27
N ILE A 76 -5.35 -7.69 27.71
CA ILE A 76 -4.47 -7.27 26.62
C ILE A 76 -4.49 -8.35 25.54
N HIS A 77 -4.50 -7.95 24.27
CA HIS A 77 -4.36 -8.84 23.12
C HIS A 77 -3.29 -8.30 22.17
N GLU A 78 -2.22 -9.05 21.96
CA GLU A 78 -1.14 -8.70 21.05
C GLU A 78 -1.36 -9.34 19.67
N GLY A 79 -1.11 -8.57 18.62
CA GLY A 79 -1.26 -9.00 17.22
C GLY A 79 -2.63 -8.69 16.60
N GLU A 80 -2.73 -9.02 15.31
CA GLU A 80 -3.97 -8.84 14.55
C GLU A 80 -5.07 -9.79 15.03
N ILE A 81 -6.31 -9.32 14.99
CA ILE A 81 -7.51 -10.08 15.35
C ILE A 81 -8.60 -9.88 14.30
N SER A 82 -9.31 -10.97 13.96
CA SER A 82 -10.46 -10.86 13.06
C SER A 82 -11.58 -10.03 13.69
N ALA A 83 -12.31 -9.29 12.84
CA ALA A 83 -13.42 -8.45 13.28
C ALA A 83 -14.47 -9.23 14.10
N GLU A 84 -14.81 -10.44 13.65
CA GLU A 84 -15.78 -11.32 14.31
C GLU A 84 -15.30 -11.76 15.70
N SER A 85 -14.03 -12.18 15.81
CA SER A 85 -13.45 -12.61 17.08
C SER A 85 -13.34 -11.46 18.08
N LEU A 86 -12.98 -10.26 17.59
CA LEU A 86 -12.93 -9.06 18.42
C LEU A 86 -14.32 -8.66 18.93
N VAL A 87 -15.34 -8.63 18.07
CA VAL A 87 -16.73 -8.34 18.47
C VAL A 87 -17.20 -9.33 19.54
N ARG A 88 -16.95 -10.63 19.37
CA ARG A 88 -17.29 -11.64 20.40
C ARG A 88 -16.53 -11.42 21.71
N ALA A 89 -15.25 -11.07 21.65
CA ALA A 89 -14.46 -10.81 22.84
C ALA A 89 -15.01 -9.61 23.62
N VAL A 90 -15.30 -8.51 22.93
CA VAL A 90 -15.89 -7.30 23.52
C VAL A 90 -17.27 -7.59 24.12
N GLY A 91 -18.14 -8.34 23.43
CA GLY A 91 -19.44 -8.73 23.97
C GLY A 91 -19.36 -9.50 25.29
N ARG A 92 -18.36 -10.39 25.45
CA ARG A 92 -18.12 -11.10 26.72
C ARG A 92 -17.62 -10.17 27.82
N LEU A 93 -16.82 -9.16 27.50
CA LEU A 93 -16.36 -8.16 28.47
C LEU A 93 -17.53 -7.30 28.95
N LEU A 94 -18.37 -6.81 28.04
CA LEU A 94 -19.57 -6.02 28.37
C LEU A 94 -20.54 -6.79 29.29
N ALA A 95 -20.77 -8.08 29.01
CA ALA A 95 -21.60 -8.92 29.86
C ALA A 95 -21.05 -9.09 31.29
N ARG A 96 -19.72 -9.00 31.48
CA ARG A 96 -19.06 -9.09 32.79
C ARG A 96 -19.05 -7.77 33.54
N THR A 97 -18.90 -6.65 32.83
CA THR A 97 -18.82 -5.31 33.45
C THR A 97 -20.19 -4.71 33.75
N GLY A 98 -21.26 -5.20 33.13
CA GLY A 98 -22.62 -4.70 33.37
C GLY A 98 -22.87 -3.28 32.82
N VAL A 99 -22.06 -2.84 31.87
CA VAL A 99 -22.20 -1.53 31.22
C VAL A 99 -23.52 -1.44 30.46
N THR A 100 -24.33 -0.43 30.77
CA THR A 100 -25.67 -0.20 30.19
C THR A 100 -25.85 1.19 29.60
N THR A 101 -24.76 1.90 29.29
CA THR A 101 -24.78 3.28 28.80
C THR A 101 -25.63 3.47 27.54
N SER A 102 -26.48 4.51 27.56
CA SER A 102 -27.42 4.84 26.50
C SER A 102 -27.01 6.05 25.65
N GLU A 103 -26.06 6.87 26.11
CA GLU A 103 -25.60 8.04 25.36
C GLU A 103 -24.31 7.72 24.58
N PRO A 104 -24.24 8.06 23.28
CA PRO A 104 -23.00 7.94 22.53
C PRO A 104 -21.94 8.87 23.11
N PHE A 105 -20.68 8.43 23.07
CA PHE A 105 -19.56 9.31 23.37
C PHE A 105 -19.60 10.52 22.44
N ALA A 106 -19.50 11.74 22.99
CA ALA A 106 -19.43 12.95 22.20
C ALA A 106 -18.18 12.89 21.31
N LEU A 107 -18.38 12.57 20.04
CA LEU A 107 -17.29 12.45 19.08
C LEU A 107 -16.59 13.81 18.92
N LEU A 108 -15.26 13.75 18.83
CA LEU A 108 -14.47 14.84 18.27
C LEU A 108 -14.98 15.12 16.85
N SER A 109 -14.89 16.37 16.39
CA SER A 109 -15.20 16.71 15.00
C SER A 109 -14.38 15.84 14.05
N LEU A 110 -15.06 15.17 13.10
CA LEU A 110 -14.39 14.37 12.07
C LEU A 110 -13.45 15.26 11.24
N LEU A 111 -12.35 14.69 10.79
CA LEU A 111 -11.44 15.36 9.88
C LEU A 111 -12.14 15.53 8.51
N GLU A 112 -12.00 16.70 7.91
CA GLU A 112 -12.48 16.96 6.56
C GLU A 112 -11.70 16.13 5.54
N ARG A 113 -12.43 15.43 4.67
CA ARG A 113 -11.84 14.65 3.58
C ARG A 113 -11.33 15.58 2.46
N PRO A 114 -10.29 15.19 1.72
CA PRO A 114 -9.87 15.90 0.52
C PRO A 114 -11.03 16.02 -0.47
N GLN A 115 -11.31 17.24 -0.95
CA GLN A 115 -12.37 17.51 -1.93
C GLN A 115 -11.82 17.67 -3.37
N GLY A 116 -10.60 17.20 -3.61
CA GLY A 116 -9.92 17.34 -4.90
C GLY A 116 -10.36 16.30 -5.94
N PRO A 117 -9.91 16.43 -7.21
CA PRO A 117 -10.16 15.43 -8.25
C PRO A 117 -9.59 14.04 -7.94
N LEU A 118 -8.47 14.00 -7.21
CA LEU A 118 -7.86 12.79 -6.66
C LEU A 118 -7.86 12.86 -5.14
N ALA A 119 -7.85 11.70 -4.51
CA ALA A 119 -7.62 11.56 -3.08
C ALA A 119 -6.67 10.38 -2.83
N PHE A 120 -5.47 10.67 -2.33
CA PHE A 120 -4.47 9.66 -1.95
C PHE A 120 -4.16 8.66 -3.08
N PRO A 121 -3.79 9.10 -4.30
CA PRO A 121 -3.46 8.16 -5.36
C PRO A 121 -2.29 7.27 -4.92
N GLY A 122 -2.50 5.95 -4.89
CA GLY A 122 -1.54 5.01 -4.32
C GLY A 122 -0.55 4.42 -5.33
N LYS A 123 -1.01 4.12 -6.55
CA LYS A 123 -0.18 3.53 -7.61
C LYS A 123 -0.65 4.01 -8.97
N LEU A 124 0.21 3.81 -9.97
CA LEU A 124 -0.10 4.10 -11.35
C LEU A 124 0.64 3.14 -12.30
N ALA A 125 0.14 3.02 -13.52
CA ALA A 125 0.79 2.28 -14.61
C ALA A 125 0.65 3.03 -15.94
N VAL A 126 1.61 2.85 -16.84
CA VAL A 126 1.63 3.50 -18.15
C VAL A 126 1.76 2.47 -19.28
N ASP A 127 1.09 2.74 -20.39
CA ASP A 127 1.31 2.07 -21.69
C ASP A 127 1.55 3.14 -22.77
N PRO A 128 2.82 3.49 -23.04
CA PRO A 128 3.16 4.48 -24.06
C PRO A 128 2.73 4.10 -25.46
N SER A 129 2.62 2.79 -25.78
CA SER A 129 2.21 2.34 -27.12
C SER A 129 0.75 2.67 -27.43
N ARG A 130 -0.05 2.92 -26.39
CA ARG A 130 -1.48 3.29 -26.46
C ARG A 130 -1.78 4.67 -25.90
N ASP A 131 -0.75 5.46 -25.58
CA ASP A 131 -0.89 6.77 -24.91
C ASP A 131 -1.81 6.69 -23.68
N ARG A 132 -1.50 5.78 -22.75
CA ARG A 132 -2.37 5.46 -21.60
C ARG A 132 -1.63 5.59 -20.28
N LEU A 133 -2.25 6.29 -19.33
CA LEU A 133 -1.95 6.33 -17.91
C LEU A 133 -3.16 5.77 -17.15
N VAL A 134 -2.93 4.88 -16.20
CA VAL A 134 -3.95 4.42 -15.26
C VAL A 134 -3.49 4.75 -13.85
N VAL A 135 -4.33 5.42 -13.07
CA VAL A 135 -4.08 5.84 -11.70
C VAL A 135 -5.06 5.12 -10.78
N SER A 136 -4.56 4.52 -9.71
CA SER A 136 -5.39 4.08 -8.60
C SER A 136 -5.66 5.27 -7.68
N ASP A 137 -6.86 5.84 -7.81
CA ASP A 137 -7.35 6.94 -6.97
C ASP A 137 -7.90 6.35 -5.66
N THR A 138 -6.97 5.89 -4.83
CA THR A 138 -7.22 4.95 -3.72
C THR A 138 -8.25 5.47 -2.72
N GLY A 139 -8.14 6.75 -2.35
CA GLY A 139 -9.03 7.42 -1.39
C GLY A 139 -10.43 7.71 -1.94
N HIS A 140 -10.61 7.68 -3.26
CA HIS A 140 -11.93 7.67 -3.90
C HIS A 140 -12.36 6.27 -4.36
N HIS A 141 -11.64 5.21 -3.98
CA HIS A 141 -11.98 3.82 -4.28
C HIS A 141 -12.31 3.54 -5.75
N ARG A 142 -11.57 4.18 -6.67
CA ARG A 142 -11.79 4.11 -8.11
C ARG A 142 -10.47 4.10 -8.89
N LEU A 143 -10.57 3.90 -10.20
CA LEU A 143 -9.45 4.05 -11.13
C LEU A 143 -9.74 5.21 -12.08
N VAL A 144 -8.69 5.94 -12.45
CA VAL A 144 -8.73 7.00 -13.45
C VAL A 144 -7.82 6.61 -14.61
N ILE A 145 -8.38 6.57 -15.83
CA ILE A 145 -7.63 6.37 -17.07
C ILE A 145 -7.54 7.70 -17.80
N ALA A 146 -6.33 8.07 -18.17
CA ALA A 146 -6.01 9.28 -18.90
C ALA A 146 -5.00 9.00 -20.01
N ARG A 147 -4.83 9.97 -20.92
CA ARG A 147 -3.67 10.05 -21.80
C ARG A 147 -2.41 10.44 -21.03
N LEU A 148 -1.23 10.24 -21.62
CA LEU A 148 0.04 10.60 -20.98
C LEU A 148 0.22 12.12 -20.78
N ASP A 149 -0.61 12.94 -21.45
CA ASP A 149 -0.69 14.39 -21.27
C ASP A 149 -1.65 14.85 -20.16
N GLY A 150 -2.40 13.92 -19.55
CA GLY A 150 -3.36 14.18 -18.49
C GLY A 150 -4.83 14.15 -18.92
N THR A 151 -5.13 14.02 -20.22
CA THR A 151 -6.52 14.09 -20.69
C THR A 151 -7.29 12.87 -20.20
N VAL A 152 -8.24 13.04 -19.27
CA VAL A 152 -9.01 11.92 -18.73
C VAL A 152 -9.93 11.35 -19.79
N THR A 153 -9.88 10.02 -19.96
CA THR A 153 -10.72 9.30 -20.92
C THR A 153 -11.80 8.49 -20.22
N THR A 154 -11.52 7.98 -19.02
CA THR A 154 -12.43 7.05 -18.34
C THR A 154 -12.21 7.06 -16.83
N VAL A 155 -13.30 7.00 -16.07
CA VAL A 155 -13.27 6.71 -14.63
C VAL A 155 -13.99 5.38 -14.43
N ILE A 156 -13.39 4.49 -13.64
CA ILE A 156 -13.90 3.14 -13.37
C ILE A 156 -14.12 3.00 -11.87
N GLY A 157 -15.36 2.72 -11.49
CA GLY A 157 -15.79 2.61 -10.10
C GLY A 157 -16.76 3.73 -9.70
N ASP A 158 -17.81 3.39 -8.95
CA ASP A 158 -18.81 4.36 -8.48
C ASP A 158 -18.35 5.23 -7.30
N GLY A 159 -17.12 5.04 -6.84
CA GLY A 159 -16.50 5.78 -5.74
C GLY A 159 -16.79 5.24 -4.33
N ARG A 160 -17.74 4.30 -4.20
CA ARG A 160 -18.08 3.70 -2.90
C ARG A 160 -17.24 2.45 -2.65
N PRO A 161 -16.77 2.25 -1.40
CA PRO A 161 -15.93 1.10 -1.11
C PRO A 161 -16.75 -0.20 -1.14
N GLY A 162 -16.31 -1.20 -1.91
CA GLY A 162 -16.96 -2.51 -1.99
C GLY A 162 -16.36 -3.44 -3.03
N LEU A 163 -16.77 -4.71 -3.03
CA LEU A 163 -16.37 -5.73 -3.99
C LEU A 163 -17.54 -6.03 -4.93
N VAL A 164 -17.74 -5.19 -5.94
CA VAL A 164 -18.84 -5.33 -6.92
C VAL A 164 -18.25 -5.37 -8.33
N ASP A 165 -18.60 -6.41 -9.09
CA ASP A 165 -18.27 -6.58 -10.50
C ASP A 165 -19.36 -5.94 -11.38
N GLY A 166 -19.10 -5.72 -12.67
CA GLY A 166 -20.08 -5.16 -13.60
C GLY A 166 -19.47 -4.26 -14.67
N THR A 167 -20.24 -3.30 -15.17
CA THR A 167 -19.71 -2.24 -16.05
C THR A 167 -18.80 -1.28 -15.27
N PHE A 168 -18.08 -0.41 -15.98
CA PHE A 168 -17.24 0.60 -15.33
C PHE A 168 -17.97 1.51 -14.34
N ALA A 169 -19.25 1.80 -14.56
CA ALA A 169 -20.05 2.66 -13.68
C ALA A 169 -20.63 1.92 -12.46
N GLU A 170 -20.79 0.59 -12.54
CA GLU A 170 -21.39 -0.22 -11.48
C GLU A 170 -20.35 -0.84 -10.55
N ALA A 171 -19.15 -1.08 -11.07
CA ALA A 171 -18.09 -1.72 -10.32
C ALA A 171 -17.75 -0.91 -9.05
N ARG A 172 -17.32 -1.61 -8.01
CA ARG A 172 -16.77 -1.02 -6.79
C ARG A 172 -15.42 -1.61 -6.49
N PHE A 173 -14.52 -0.77 -5.98
CA PHE A 173 -13.23 -1.18 -5.42
C PHE A 173 -13.19 -0.77 -3.95
N ARG A 174 -12.16 -1.17 -3.22
CA ARG A 174 -11.86 -0.69 -1.87
C ARG A 174 -10.36 -0.52 -1.75
N GLU A 175 -9.94 0.74 -1.76
CA GLU A 175 -8.54 1.14 -1.67
C GLU A 175 -7.67 0.42 -2.73
N PRO A 176 -7.97 0.56 -4.03
CA PRO A 176 -7.15 -0.06 -5.07
C PRO A 176 -5.71 0.48 -5.02
N GLN A 177 -4.75 -0.41 -5.28
CA GLN A 177 -3.30 -0.14 -5.27
C GLN A 177 -2.71 -0.53 -6.62
N GLY A 178 -1.75 -1.47 -6.67
CA GLY A 178 -0.94 -1.76 -7.85
C GLY A 178 -1.73 -2.21 -9.07
N ILE A 179 -1.20 -1.84 -10.23
CA ILE A 179 -1.83 -2.02 -11.54
C ILE A 179 -0.83 -2.72 -12.47
N ALA A 180 -1.29 -3.75 -13.19
CA ALA A 180 -0.53 -4.36 -14.27
C ALA A 180 -1.33 -4.30 -15.59
N LEU A 181 -0.76 -3.67 -16.61
CA LEU A 181 -1.36 -3.54 -17.94
C LEU A 181 -0.86 -4.65 -18.87
N VAL A 182 -1.79 -5.32 -19.54
CA VAL A 182 -1.53 -6.39 -20.51
C VAL A 182 -2.44 -6.20 -21.72
N GLY A 183 -1.99 -5.40 -22.69
CA GLY A 183 -2.81 -5.03 -23.86
C GLY A 183 -4.06 -4.25 -23.46
N GLU A 184 -5.24 -4.76 -23.81
CA GLU A 184 -6.54 -4.19 -23.40
C GLU A 184 -7.06 -4.75 -22.07
N THR A 185 -6.27 -5.54 -21.35
CA THR A 185 -6.61 -6.01 -20.00
C THR A 185 -5.79 -5.27 -18.97
N CYS A 186 -6.45 -4.81 -17.90
CA CYS A 186 -5.83 -4.22 -16.73
C CYS A 186 -6.10 -5.11 -15.51
N PHE A 187 -5.07 -5.45 -14.75
CA PHE A 187 -5.19 -6.16 -13.48
C PHE A 187 -4.92 -5.19 -12.34
N VAL A 188 -5.73 -5.25 -11.28
CA VAL A 188 -5.66 -4.33 -10.14
C VAL A 188 -5.64 -5.09 -8.83
N ALA A 189 -4.69 -4.75 -7.96
CA ALA A 189 -4.67 -5.18 -6.59
C ALA A 189 -5.68 -4.32 -5.80
N ASP A 190 -6.83 -4.90 -5.48
CA ASP A 190 -7.90 -4.25 -4.75
C ASP A 190 -7.70 -4.55 -3.25
N ARG A 191 -6.74 -3.82 -2.67
CA ARG A 191 -6.09 -4.14 -1.39
C ARG A 191 -7.10 -4.31 -0.26
N GLY A 192 -8.03 -3.38 -0.13
CA GLY A 192 -9.00 -3.37 0.97
C GLY A 192 -10.05 -4.46 0.83
N ASN A 193 -10.30 -4.97 -0.39
CA ASN A 193 -11.17 -6.12 -0.62
C ASN A 193 -10.42 -7.46 -0.60
N HIS A 194 -9.10 -7.46 -0.41
CA HIS A 194 -8.29 -8.68 -0.49
C HIS A 194 -8.53 -9.46 -1.78
N ALA A 195 -8.58 -8.74 -2.91
CA ALA A 195 -8.91 -9.30 -4.20
C ALA A 195 -7.98 -8.79 -5.31
N ILE A 196 -7.92 -9.53 -6.41
CA ILE A 196 -7.33 -9.09 -7.67
C ILE A 196 -8.47 -8.93 -8.66
N ARG A 197 -8.58 -7.75 -9.26
CA ARG A 197 -9.62 -7.41 -10.23
C ARG A 197 -9.04 -7.49 -11.63
N ARG A 198 -9.84 -7.94 -12.58
CA ARG A 198 -9.55 -7.93 -14.02
C ARG A 198 -10.52 -6.97 -14.68
N ILE A 199 -9.97 -6.03 -15.42
CA ILE A 199 -10.70 -4.99 -16.13
C ILE A 199 -10.47 -5.22 -17.62
N ASP A 200 -11.55 -5.39 -18.36
CA ASP A 200 -11.54 -5.46 -19.81
C ASP A 200 -11.82 -4.05 -20.36
N LEU A 201 -10.79 -3.41 -20.92
CA LEU A 201 -10.83 -2.03 -21.38
C LEU A 201 -11.61 -1.87 -22.69
N ALA A 202 -11.67 -2.94 -23.50
CA ALA A 202 -12.44 -2.93 -24.74
C ALA A 202 -13.93 -3.17 -24.47
N ALA A 203 -14.25 -4.10 -23.57
CA ALA A 203 -15.63 -4.44 -23.23
C ALA A 203 -16.27 -3.47 -22.22
N GLY A 204 -15.48 -2.69 -21.48
CA GLY A 204 -16.01 -1.75 -20.49
C GLY A 204 -16.47 -2.43 -19.19
N THR A 205 -15.83 -3.54 -18.81
CA THR A 205 -16.27 -4.38 -17.68
C THR A 205 -15.17 -4.66 -16.66
N VAL A 206 -15.58 -4.89 -15.41
CA VAL A 206 -14.74 -5.28 -14.28
C VAL A 206 -15.25 -6.62 -13.73
N GLY A 207 -14.32 -7.55 -13.49
CA GLY A 207 -14.59 -8.82 -12.86
C GLY A 207 -13.56 -9.17 -11.78
N THR A 208 -13.94 -10.00 -10.82
CA THR A 208 -13.02 -10.51 -9.80
C THR A 208 -12.23 -11.68 -10.37
N LEU A 209 -10.90 -11.57 -10.39
CA LEU A 209 -9.99 -12.59 -10.91
C LEU A 209 -9.53 -13.55 -9.80
N ALA A 210 -9.17 -13.00 -8.64
CA ALA A 210 -8.70 -13.76 -7.49
C ALA A 210 -9.17 -13.12 -6.18
N GLY A 211 -9.23 -13.92 -5.11
CA GLY A 211 -9.72 -13.49 -3.80
C GLY A 211 -11.23 -13.71 -3.62
N THR A 212 -11.63 -13.87 -2.37
CA THR A 212 -13.02 -14.11 -1.95
C THR A 212 -13.69 -12.88 -1.32
N GLY A 213 -12.95 -11.79 -1.14
CA GLY A 213 -13.39 -10.65 -0.34
C GLY A 213 -13.05 -10.74 1.16
N ARG A 214 -12.56 -11.88 1.63
CA ARG A 214 -12.23 -12.11 3.05
C ARG A 214 -10.73 -11.99 3.30
N LEU A 215 -10.36 -11.43 4.45
CA LEU A 215 -8.97 -11.38 4.92
C LEU A 215 -8.49 -12.81 5.26
N GLY A 216 -7.59 -13.36 4.47
CA GLY A 216 -7.02 -14.69 4.72
C GLY A 216 -6.33 -14.77 6.08
N GLN A 217 -6.44 -15.89 6.79
CA GLN A 217 -5.91 -16.09 8.14
C GLN A 217 -4.89 -17.25 8.18
N GLY A 218 -3.93 -17.21 9.10
CA GLY A 218 -2.92 -18.26 9.26
C GLY A 218 -2.00 -18.44 8.04
N MET A 219 -1.49 -19.66 7.85
CA MET A 219 -0.70 -20.03 6.68
C MET A 219 -1.62 -20.23 5.48
N LEU A 220 -1.41 -19.43 4.45
CA LEU A 220 -2.22 -19.45 3.23
C LEU A 220 -1.69 -20.52 2.26
N SER A 221 -2.59 -21.20 1.56
CA SER A 221 -2.27 -22.29 0.63
C SER A 221 -2.61 -21.95 -0.81
N ALA A 222 -1.99 -22.69 -1.74
CA ALA A 222 -2.31 -22.64 -3.16
C ALA A 222 -3.75 -23.12 -3.43
N GLY A 223 -4.36 -22.61 -4.51
CA GLY A 223 -5.66 -23.10 -4.97
C GLY A 223 -6.25 -22.32 -6.13
N PRO A 224 -7.48 -22.65 -6.54
CA PRO A 224 -8.23 -21.87 -7.52
C PRO A 224 -8.37 -20.43 -7.07
N ALA A 225 -8.01 -19.48 -7.94
CA ALA A 225 -7.82 -18.07 -7.57
C ALA A 225 -9.04 -17.43 -6.87
N ARG A 226 -10.26 -17.81 -7.27
CA ARG A 226 -11.52 -17.31 -6.69
C ARG A 226 -11.94 -17.96 -5.38
N GLN A 227 -11.19 -18.95 -4.89
CA GLN A 227 -11.49 -19.68 -3.66
C GLN A 227 -10.46 -19.45 -2.56
N VAL A 228 -9.34 -18.79 -2.88
CA VAL A 228 -8.29 -18.49 -1.91
C VAL A 228 -8.58 -17.13 -1.27
N ASP A 229 -8.66 -17.10 0.06
CA ASP A 229 -8.71 -15.84 0.81
C ASP A 229 -7.32 -15.18 0.75
N LEU A 230 -7.20 -14.03 0.07
CA LEU A 230 -5.93 -13.30 -0.04
C LEU A 230 -5.71 -12.41 1.18
N ARG A 231 -4.51 -11.82 1.29
CA ARG A 231 -4.18 -10.93 2.41
C ARG A 231 -3.46 -9.67 1.94
N SER A 232 -4.27 -8.66 1.63
CA SER A 232 -3.82 -7.31 1.23
C SER A 232 -2.83 -7.33 0.06
N PRO A 233 -3.25 -7.77 -1.15
CA PRO A 233 -2.42 -7.63 -2.34
C PRO A 233 -2.15 -6.14 -2.59
N TRP A 234 -0.89 -5.77 -2.86
CA TRP A 234 -0.47 -4.36 -2.93
C TRP A 234 0.10 -3.96 -4.30
N ALA A 235 0.92 -4.83 -4.90
CA ALA A 235 1.50 -4.59 -6.22
C ALA A 235 1.35 -5.82 -7.13
N LEU A 236 1.31 -5.56 -8.43
CA LEU A 236 1.16 -6.57 -9.47
C LEU A 236 2.25 -6.40 -10.53
N TRP A 237 2.78 -7.51 -11.03
CA TRP A 237 3.66 -7.51 -12.19
C TRP A 237 3.40 -8.73 -13.07
N HIS A 238 3.23 -8.53 -14.37
CA HIS A 238 2.90 -9.60 -15.30
C HIS A 238 4.09 -9.98 -16.18
N ARG A 239 4.29 -11.29 -16.38
CA ARG A 239 5.23 -11.84 -17.36
C ARG A 239 4.71 -13.15 -17.94
N ARG A 240 4.53 -13.19 -19.26
CA ARG A 240 4.27 -14.42 -20.04
C ARG A 240 3.14 -15.29 -19.46
N GLY A 241 2.00 -14.68 -19.09
CA GLY A 241 0.85 -15.39 -18.54
C GLY A 241 0.89 -15.62 -17.03
N LEU A 242 1.99 -15.25 -16.36
CA LEU A 242 2.09 -15.25 -14.90
C LEU A 242 1.89 -13.84 -14.36
N LEU A 243 1.04 -13.69 -13.35
CA LEU A 243 0.82 -12.46 -12.62
C LEU A 243 1.40 -12.60 -11.20
N PHE A 244 2.53 -11.93 -10.96
CA PHE A 244 3.15 -11.83 -9.64
C PHE A 244 2.41 -10.81 -8.79
N VAL A 245 2.27 -11.11 -7.51
CA VAL A 245 1.51 -10.33 -6.55
C VAL A 245 2.37 -10.11 -5.32
N ALA A 246 2.59 -8.86 -4.96
CA ALA A 246 3.16 -8.51 -3.68
C ALA A 246 2.06 -8.60 -2.62
N MET A 247 2.06 -9.68 -1.85
CA MET A 247 1.06 -9.97 -0.82
C MET A 247 1.53 -9.37 0.50
N ALA A 248 1.28 -8.06 0.67
CA ALA A 248 1.84 -7.29 1.77
C ALA A 248 1.45 -7.87 3.14
N GLY A 249 0.18 -8.20 3.32
CA GLY A 249 -0.32 -8.67 4.62
C GLY A 249 0.17 -10.06 5.01
N SER A 250 0.65 -10.88 4.07
CA SER A 250 1.25 -12.18 4.38
C SER A 250 2.76 -12.23 4.20
N HIS A 251 3.42 -11.08 4.01
CA HIS A 251 4.87 -10.98 3.86
C HIS A 251 5.44 -11.93 2.79
N GLN A 252 4.78 -11.98 1.61
CA GLN A 252 5.11 -12.94 0.56
C GLN A 252 4.97 -12.34 -0.84
N ILE A 253 5.67 -12.94 -1.79
CA ILE A 253 5.39 -12.83 -3.23
C ILE A 253 4.59 -14.04 -3.65
N TRP A 254 3.45 -13.80 -4.26
CA TRP A 254 2.55 -14.82 -4.82
C TRP A 254 2.58 -14.78 -6.34
N VAL A 255 2.16 -15.85 -6.98
CA VAL A 255 2.00 -15.91 -8.43
C VAL A 255 0.65 -16.54 -8.78
N LEU A 256 -0.05 -15.90 -9.71
CA LEU A 256 -1.24 -16.42 -10.37
C LEU A 256 -0.86 -16.81 -11.81
N ASP A 257 -1.07 -18.06 -12.16
CA ASP A 257 -1.05 -18.51 -13.54
C ASP A 257 -2.41 -18.20 -14.19
N LEU A 258 -2.42 -17.29 -15.15
CA LEU A 258 -3.64 -16.81 -15.83
C LEU A 258 -4.28 -17.88 -16.71
N ALA A 259 -3.54 -18.90 -17.15
CA ALA A 259 -4.06 -19.99 -17.97
C ALA A 259 -4.78 -21.04 -17.12
N SER A 260 -4.16 -21.48 -16.02
CA SER A 260 -4.75 -22.48 -15.13
C SER A 260 -5.72 -21.90 -14.10
N GLY A 261 -5.61 -20.60 -13.79
CA GLY A 261 -6.40 -19.95 -12.75
C GLY A 261 -5.99 -20.34 -11.33
N ILE A 262 -4.77 -20.87 -11.15
CA ILE A 262 -4.22 -21.25 -9.84
C ILE A 262 -3.34 -20.13 -9.30
N ILE A 263 -3.60 -19.72 -8.06
CA ILE A 263 -2.80 -18.76 -7.31
C ILE A 263 -2.07 -19.48 -6.17
N GLN A 264 -0.80 -19.15 -5.94
CA GLN A 264 0.02 -19.79 -4.92
C GLN A 264 1.17 -18.91 -4.41
N PRO A 265 1.71 -19.17 -3.19
CA PRO A 265 2.96 -18.58 -2.75
C PRO A 265 4.09 -18.92 -3.73
N TYR A 266 4.88 -17.92 -4.11
CA TYR A 266 6.06 -18.09 -4.95
C TYR A 266 7.35 -17.95 -4.14
N ALA A 267 7.42 -16.90 -3.29
CA ALA A 267 8.55 -16.67 -2.40
C ALA A 267 8.07 -16.09 -1.07
N GLY A 268 8.72 -16.46 0.02
CA GLY A 268 8.41 -16.01 1.37
C GLY A 268 7.79 -17.09 2.23
N SER A 269 8.30 -17.28 3.44
CA SER A 269 7.75 -18.22 4.43
C SER A 269 6.48 -17.71 5.13
N GLY A 270 6.15 -16.43 4.96
CA GLY A 270 5.12 -15.73 5.71
C GLY A 270 5.64 -15.00 6.96
N MET A 271 6.90 -15.22 7.34
CA MET A 271 7.54 -14.49 8.43
C MET A 271 7.91 -13.07 8.00
N GLU A 272 7.71 -12.12 8.92
CA GLU A 272 8.17 -10.75 8.76
C GLU A 272 9.68 -10.63 9.04
N GLY A 273 10.43 -10.11 8.07
CA GLY A 273 11.83 -9.79 8.25
C GLY A 273 12.61 -9.68 6.94
N ILE A 274 13.92 -9.87 7.02
CA ILE A 274 14.85 -9.62 5.91
C ILE A 274 15.77 -10.82 5.61
N GLN A 275 15.42 -12.03 6.06
CA GLN A 275 16.19 -13.21 5.74
C GLN A 275 16.12 -13.53 4.23
N GLY A 276 17.27 -13.71 3.57
CA GLY A 276 17.35 -14.18 2.18
C GLY A 276 17.47 -15.71 2.07
N GLY A 277 17.80 -16.21 0.88
CA GLY A 277 18.05 -17.65 0.64
C GLY A 277 16.98 -18.28 -0.25
N PRO A 278 16.77 -19.62 -0.16
CA PRO A 278 15.76 -20.32 -0.96
C PRO A 278 14.38 -19.66 -0.88
N LEU A 279 13.62 -19.66 -1.98
CA LEU A 279 12.38 -18.90 -2.12
C LEU A 279 11.42 -19.12 -0.95
N GLU A 280 11.19 -20.37 -0.56
CA GLU A 280 10.23 -20.77 0.47
C GLU A 280 10.68 -20.48 1.92
N ARG A 281 11.98 -20.23 2.12
CA ARG A 281 12.57 -19.95 3.44
C ARG A 281 12.89 -18.47 3.67
N ALA A 282 12.90 -17.68 2.60
CA ALA A 282 13.13 -16.24 2.68
C ALA A 282 12.01 -15.54 3.45
N TRP A 283 12.33 -14.41 4.07
CA TRP A 283 11.38 -13.56 4.78
C TRP A 283 11.27 -12.24 4.02
N PHE A 284 10.06 -11.68 3.99
CA PHE A 284 9.80 -10.34 3.47
C PHE A 284 9.17 -9.49 4.58
N ALA A 285 9.02 -8.19 4.33
CA ALA A 285 8.37 -7.30 5.27
C ALA A 285 7.46 -6.35 4.47
N GLN A 286 6.17 -6.68 4.43
CA GLN A 286 5.11 -5.98 3.68
C GLN A 286 5.46 -5.64 2.22
N PRO A 287 5.83 -6.61 1.36
CA PRO A 287 6.21 -6.29 -0.01
C PRO A 287 5.11 -5.48 -0.72
N SER A 288 5.46 -4.30 -1.27
CA SER A 288 4.47 -3.29 -1.70
C SER A 288 4.72 -2.69 -3.09
N GLY A 289 5.86 -2.98 -3.71
CA GLY A 289 6.22 -2.51 -5.05
C GLY A 289 7.00 -3.56 -5.82
N LEU A 290 6.75 -3.67 -7.12
CA LEU A 290 7.32 -4.69 -8.01
C LEU A 290 7.81 -4.08 -9.32
N ALA A 291 9.03 -4.41 -9.72
CA ALA A 291 9.59 -4.11 -11.04
C ALA A 291 10.52 -5.22 -11.48
N SER A 292 10.92 -5.27 -12.76
CA SER A 292 11.85 -6.30 -13.23
C SER A 292 12.68 -5.81 -14.41
N ASP A 293 13.90 -6.32 -14.51
CA ASP A 293 14.80 -6.24 -15.67
C ASP A 293 14.69 -7.49 -16.58
N ASP A 294 13.62 -8.28 -16.42
CA ASP A 294 13.40 -9.60 -17.02
C ASP A 294 14.35 -10.73 -16.56
N ARG A 295 15.35 -10.43 -15.71
CA ARG A 295 16.26 -11.41 -15.11
C ARG A 295 15.86 -11.72 -13.68
N ALA A 296 15.54 -10.69 -12.90
CA ALA A 296 15.06 -10.79 -11.53
C ALA A 296 13.82 -9.91 -11.32
N LEU A 297 13.00 -10.28 -10.34
CA LEU A 297 11.94 -9.42 -9.81
C LEU A 297 12.53 -8.59 -8.66
N TYR A 298 12.42 -7.28 -8.75
CA TYR A 298 12.77 -6.34 -7.69
C TYR A 298 11.55 -6.04 -6.84
N VAL A 299 11.73 -6.03 -5.52
CA VAL A 299 10.64 -5.91 -4.56
C VAL A 299 10.96 -4.83 -3.54
N ALA A 300 10.09 -3.83 -3.42
CA ALA A 300 10.12 -2.88 -2.31
C ALA A 300 9.52 -3.51 -1.05
N CYS A 301 10.29 -3.53 0.04
CA CYS A 301 9.89 -4.06 1.35
C CYS A 301 9.92 -2.92 2.37
N PRO A 302 8.80 -2.19 2.54
CA PRO A 302 8.71 -0.96 3.34
C PRO A 302 9.07 -1.19 4.80
N GLU A 303 8.54 -2.24 5.44
CA GLU A 303 8.74 -2.49 6.86
C GLU A 303 10.19 -2.80 7.24
N ALA A 304 10.97 -3.32 6.29
CA ALA A 304 12.41 -3.55 6.44
C ALA A 304 13.27 -2.46 5.78
N SER A 305 12.64 -1.41 5.23
CA SER A 305 13.29 -0.32 4.50
C SER A 305 14.31 -0.81 3.47
N ALA A 306 13.91 -1.81 2.69
CA ALA A 306 14.81 -2.59 1.84
C ALA A 306 14.28 -2.79 0.43
N ILE A 307 15.20 -2.89 -0.54
CA ILE A 307 14.90 -3.37 -1.90
C ILE A 307 15.51 -4.76 -2.08
N ARG A 308 14.67 -5.71 -2.47
CA ARG A 308 14.98 -7.14 -2.57
C ARG A 308 15.02 -7.59 -4.03
N THR A 309 15.70 -8.71 -4.27
CA THR A 309 15.63 -9.44 -5.55
C THR A 309 14.98 -10.80 -5.33
N VAL A 310 14.21 -11.25 -6.30
CA VAL A 310 13.64 -12.60 -6.35
C VAL A 310 13.94 -13.18 -7.72
N ASP A 311 14.60 -14.33 -7.77
CA ASP A 311 14.84 -15.02 -9.03
C ASP A 311 13.51 -15.46 -9.66
N LEU A 312 13.40 -15.31 -10.99
CA LEU A 312 12.19 -15.65 -11.74
C LEU A 312 12.06 -17.17 -12.00
N PRO A 313 10.85 -17.66 -12.31
CA PRO A 313 10.64 -19.08 -12.65
C PRO A 313 11.53 -19.53 -13.81
N GLY A 314 12.09 -20.73 -13.67
CA GLY A 314 13.05 -21.29 -14.64
C GLY A 314 14.52 -21.06 -14.27
N THR A 315 14.83 -20.23 -13.27
CA THR A 315 16.18 -20.09 -12.73
C THR A 315 16.56 -21.34 -11.91
N PRO A 316 17.73 -21.98 -12.16
CA PRO A 316 18.21 -23.08 -11.32
C PRO A 316 18.51 -22.63 -9.89
N ASN A 317 18.00 -23.36 -8.89
CA ASN A 317 18.15 -23.05 -7.46
C ASN A 317 17.76 -21.59 -7.11
N PRO A 318 16.51 -21.18 -7.40
CA PRO A 318 16.10 -19.79 -7.28
C PRO A 318 16.13 -19.34 -5.82
N LYS A 319 16.50 -18.08 -5.61
CA LYS A 319 16.62 -17.48 -4.28
C LYS A 319 16.04 -16.08 -4.22
N VAL A 320 15.83 -15.64 -2.98
CA VAL A 320 15.61 -14.24 -2.63
C VAL A 320 16.94 -13.64 -2.18
N GLY A 321 17.34 -12.56 -2.83
CA GLY A 321 18.48 -11.73 -2.47
C GLY A 321 18.05 -10.35 -1.97
N ARG A 322 19.04 -9.49 -1.80
CA ARG A 322 18.87 -8.12 -1.30
C ARG A 322 19.83 -7.17 -1.99
N LEU A 323 19.32 -6.01 -2.41
CA LEU A 323 20.15 -4.91 -2.92
C LEU A 323 20.60 -4.03 -1.76
N VAL A 324 19.65 -3.49 -0.98
CA VAL A 324 19.89 -2.51 0.10
C VAL A 324 18.94 -2.73 1.28
N GLY A 325 19.22 -2.09 2.43
CA GLY A 325 18.50 -2.20 3.71
C GLY A 325 18.98 -3.37 4.56
N THR A 326 18.99 -3.27 5.90
CA THR A 326 19.60 -4.29 6.77
C THR A 326 18.68 -4.95 7.79
N GLY A 327 17.53 -4.34 8.13
CA GLY A 327 16.64 -4.86 9.17
C GLY A 327 15.37 -4.03 9.35
N LEU A 328 14.45 -4.53 10.19
CA LEU A 328 13.13 -3.90 10.45
C LEU A 328 13.22 -2.54 11.15
N PHE A 329 14.35 -2.23 11.78
CA PHE A 329 14.60 -0.97 12.49
C PHE A 329 15.83 -0.22 11.96
N ASP A 330 16.38 -0.66 10.83
CA ASP A 330 17.53 -0.04 10.17
C ASP A 330 17.04 0.85 9.02
N PHE A 331 16.45 1.98 9.40
CA PHE A 331 15.86 2.94 8.47
C PHE A 331 16.47 4.34 8.65
N GLY A 332 16.30 5.19 7.64
CA GLY A 332 16.80 6.56 7.63
C GLY A 332 16.97 7.05 6.20
N ASP A 333 17.72 8.12 6.00
CA ASP A 333 17.98 8.71 4.70
C ASP A 333 19.49 8.79 4.46
N ARG A 334 20.06 7.75 3.86
CA ARG A 334 21.50 7.71 3.57
C ARG A 334 21.80 7.05 2.24
N ASP A 335 22.41 7.82 1.35
CA ASP A 335 22.94 7.34 0.09
C ASP A 335 24.22 6.53 0.33
N GLY A 336 24.56 5.62 -0.58
CA GLY A 336 25.72 4.75 -0.41
C GLY A 336 25.67 3.49 -1.27
N THR A 337 26.34 2.44 -0.79
CA THR A 337 26.46 1.18 -1.51
C THR A 337 26.19 0.00 -0.59
N GLY A 338 25.35 -0.93 -1.04
CA GLY A 338 25.02 -2.15 -0.33
C GLY A 338 24.35 -1.87 1.02
N ASP A 339 24.94 -2.40 2.08
CA ASP A 339 24.34 -2.39 3.42
C ASP A 339 24.52 -1.03 4.15
N THR A 340 25.23 -0.06 3.56
CA THR A 340 25.32 1.30 4.13
C THR A 340 24.14 2.17 3.74
N VAL A 341 23.39 1.80 2.69
CA VAL A 341 22.21 2.56 2.24
C VAL A 341 21.10 2.47 3.28
N LEU A 342 20.50 3.62 3.62
CA LEU A 342 19.29 3.70 4.43
C LEU A 342 18.15 4.31 3.60
N LEU A 343 17.02 3.63 3.64
CA LEU A 343 15.72 4.07 3.12
C LEU A 343 14.74 4.17 4.29
N GLN A 344 13.55 4.72 4.06
CA GLN A 344 12.47 4.78 5.05
C GLN A 344 11.15 4.41 4.38
N HIS A 345 10.66 3.21 4.68
CA HIS A 345 9.38 2.69 4.23
C HIS A 345 9.12 2.88 2.71
N PRO A 346 10.04 2.42 1.82
CA PRO A 346 9.88 2.59 0.38
C PRO A 346 8.70 1.75 -0.14
N LEU A 347 7.69 2.39 -0.72
CA LEU A 347 6.49 1.72 -1.21
C LEU A 347 6.61 1.21 -2.65
N ASP A 348 7.52 1.76 -3.48
CA ASP A 348 7.63 1.33 -4.88
C ASP A 348 9.02 1.29 -5.47
N VAL A 349 9.13 0.49 -6.53
CA VAL A 349 10.27 0.46 -7.44
C VAL A 349 9.80 0.47 -8.90
N ALA A 350 10.55 1.14 -9.77
CA ALA A 350 10.32 1.11 -11.22
C ALA A 350 11.64 0.91 -11.97
N TRP A 351 11.64 0.04 -12.98
CA TRP A 351 12.81 -0.20 -13.84
C TRP A 351 12.85 0.82 -14.98
N THR A 352 14.01 1.42 -15.24
CA THR A 352 14.18 2.44 -16.29
C THR A 352 14.74 1.89 -17.60
N GLY A 353 15.16 0.63 -17.61
CA GLY A 353 16.00 0.03 -18.66
C GLY A 353 17.48 -0.09 -18.25
N GLU A 354 17.91 0.69 -17.26
CA GLU A 354 19.32 0.79 -16.84
C GLU A 354 19.49 0.70 -15.32
N GLU A 355 18.60 1.35 -14.57
CA GLU A 355 18.62 1.42 -13.10
C GLU A 355 17.20 1.29 -12.53
N LEU A 356 17.11 1.10 -11.22
CA LEU A 356 15.85 1.18 -10.49
C LEU A 356 15.63 2.60 -9.98
N LEU A 357 14.41 3.09 -10.13
CA LEU A 357 13.91 4.18 -9.31
C LEU A 357 13.22 3.60 -8.09
N VAL A 358 13.42 4.23 -6.94
CA VAL A 358 12.83 3.86 -5.67
C VAL A 358 12.01 5.03 -5.16
N ALA A 359 10.73 4.81 -4.86
CA ALA A 359 9.93 5.76 -4.11
C ALA A 359 10.24 5.55 -2.63
N ASP A 360 11.17 6.35 -2.11
CA ASP A 360 11.60 6.34 -0.71
C ASP A 360 10.61 7.17 0.13
N THR A 361 9.43 6.59 0.31
CA THR A 361 8.17 7.26 0.64
C THR A 361 8.27 8.14 1.88
N TYR A 362 8.76 7.61 3.00
CA TYR A 362 8.83 8.36 4.27
C TYR A 362 10.05 9.29 4.36
N ASN A 363 10.97 9.21 3.40
CA ASN A 363 11.98 10.24 3.18
C ASN A 363 11.54 11.28 2.15
N HIS A 364 10.31 11.18 1.60
CA HIS A 364 9.75 12.10 0.62
C HIS A 364 10.64 12.31 -0.62
N LYS A 365 11.29 11.23 -1.06
CA LYS A 365 12.31 11.26 -2.10
C LYS A 365 12.07 10.19 -3.17
N ILE A 366 12.55 10.50 -4.37
CA ILE A 366 12.80 9.49 -5.41
C ILE A 366 14.30 9.25 -5.46
N LYS A 367 14.71 7.99 -5.29
CA LYS A 367 16.12 7.57 -5.35
C LYS A 367 16.40 6.74 -6.59
N ARG A 368 17.66 6.75 -7.01
CA ARG A 368 18.23 5.92 -8.09
C ARG A 368 19.05 4.79 -7.47
N LEU A 369 18.84 3.57 -7.92
CA LEU A 369 19.51 2.38 -7.43
C LEU A 369 20.04 1.55 -8.60
N ASP A 370 21.36 1.44 -8.68
CA ASP A 370 22.04 0.51 -9.57
C ASP A 370 21.99 -0.90 -8.95
N PRO A 371 21.28 -1.87 -9.55
CA PRO A 371 21.14 -3.20 -8.98
C PRO A 371 22.41 -4.05 -9.05
N VAL A 372 23.36 -3.72 -9.95
CA VAL A 372 24.62 -4.44 -10.10
C VAL A 372 25.64 -3.92 -9.10
N ALA A 373 25.85 -2.61 -9.07
CA ALA A 373 26.78 -1.98 -8.12
C ALA A 373 26.21 -1.92 -6.70
N ARG A 374 24.90 -2.16 -6.54
CA ARG A 374 24.13 -1.94 -5.28
C ARG A 374 24.28 -0.51 -4.76
N ARG A 375 24.47 0.47 -5.64
CA ARG A 375 24.67 1.88 -5.28
C ARG A 375 23.35 2.62 -5.34
N CYS A 376 22.95 3.25 -4.24
CA CYS A 376 21.74 4.05 -4.12
C CYS A 376 22.10 5.52 -3.88
N SER A 377 21.47 6.43 -4.61
CA SER A 377 21.63 7.87 -4.44
C SER A 377 20.31 8.61 -4.59
N SER A 378 20.13 9.67 -3.81
CA SER A 378 19.01 10.59 -3.92
C SER A 378 19.00 11.23 -5.31
N TRP A 379 17.84 11.27 -5.97
CA TRP A 379 17.68 11.93 -7.26
C TRP A 379 16.82 13.18 -7.14
N LEU A 380 15.65 13.07 -6.52
CA LEU A 380 14.68 14.16 -6.38
C LEU A 380 14.02 14.14 -5.01
N GLY A 381 13.53 15.31 -4.58
CA GLY A 381 12.91 15.50 -3.27
C GLY A 381 13.90 16.05 -2.25
N THR A 382 13.50 17.10 -1.54
CA THR A 382 14.36 17.77 -0.55
C THR A 382 14.44 17.02 0.79
N GLY A 383 13.63 15.98 0.98
CA GLY A 383 13.45 15.30 2.27
C GLY A 383 12.39 15.93 3.17
N GLN A 384 11.83 17.08 2.78
CA GLN A 384 10.73 17.74 3.49
C GLN A 384 9.41 17.49 2.76
N PRO A 385 8.32 17.16 3.47
CA PRO A 385 7.02 16.97 2.84
C PRO A 385 6.55 18.29 2.20
N GLY A 386 5.91 18.20 1.04
CA GLY A 386 5.25 19.34 0.41
C GLY A 386 4.96 19.16 -1.07
N HIS A 387 4.25 20.13 -1.64
CA HIS A 387 3.82 20.15 -3.05
C HIS A 387 4.51 21.31 -3.79
N GLU A 388 5.71 21.09 -4.30
CA GLU A 388 6.44 22.10 -5.09
C GLU A 388 6.95 21.51 -6.39
N ASP A 389 6.55 22.11 -7.51
CA ASP A 389 7.07 21.85 -8.85
C ASP A 389 8.41 22.58 -9.06
N GLY A 390 9.17 22.15 -10.06
CA GLY A 390 10.39 22.83 -10.48
C GLY A 390 11.59 21.89 -10.65
N PRO A 391 12.81 22.47 -10.69
CA PRO A 391 14.03 21.71 -10.90
C PRO A 391 14.35 20.78 -9.71
N PRO A 392 15.29 19.82 -9.88
CA PRO A 392 15.60 18.80 -8.90
C PRO A 392 15.83 19.27 -7.46
N GLU A 393 16.49 20.41 -7.28
CA GLU A 393 16.87 20.98 -5.99
C GLU A 393 15.71 21.63 -5.23
N ARG A 394 14.58 21.88 -5.89
CA ARG A 394 13.38 22.51 -5.30
C ARG A 394 12.18 21.58 -5.19
N ALA A 395 12.06 20.62 -6.11
CA ALA A 395 10.90 19.77 -6.17
C ALA A 395 10.66 19.03 -4.84
N ARG A 396 9.41 19.07 -4.36
CA ARG A 396 8.98 18.39 -3.13
C ARG A 396 7.87 17.39 -3.41
N PHE A 397 7.89 16.32 -2.63
CA PHE A 397 6.90 15.25 -2.61
C PHE A 397 6.36 15.09 -1.20
N TRP A 398 5.24 14.39 -1.04
CA TRP A 398 4.69 14.03 0.26
C TRP A 398 4.18 12.59 0.24
N GLU A 399 5.00 11.70 0.81
CA GLU A 399 4.79 10.24 0.78
C GLU A 399 4.50 9.70 -0.63
N PRO A 400 5.42 9.87 -1.60
CA PRO A 400 5.24 9.29 -2.93
C PRO A 400 5.21 7.76 -2.82
N SER A 401 4.17 7.13 -3.35
CA SER A 401 3.87 5.70 -3.11
C SER A 401 3.89 4.83 -4.36
N GLY A 402 3.87 5.45 -5.55
CA GLY A 402 3.81 4.75 -6.83
C GLY A 402 4.69 5.39 -7.90
N LEU A 403 5.33 4.57 -8.73
CA LEU A 403 6.16 4.97 -9.85
C LEU A 403 5.80 4.19 -11.11
N ALA A 404 5.76 4.88 -12.25
CA ALA A 404 5.84 4.21 -13.54
C ALA A 404 6.68 5.02 -14.53
N THR A 405 7.40 4.29 -15.37
CA THR A 405 8.43 4.84 -16.24
C THR A 405 8.03 4.69 -17.70
N THR A 406 8.35 5.72 -18.46
CA THR A 406 8.40 5.71 -19.92
C THR A 406 9.84 5.98 -20.35
N PHE A 407 10.11 6.06 -21.65
CA PHE A 407 11.45 6.35 -22.14
C PHE A 407 11.97 7.73 -21.67
N ASP A 408 11.12 8.76 -21.70
CA ASP A 408 11.49 10.16 -21.43
C ASP A 408 10.94 10.67 -20.09
N ARG A 409 9.94 10.02 -19.49
CA ARG A 409 9.27 10.50 -18.27
C ARG A 409 9.13 9.47 -17.17
N VAL A 410 9.03 9.94 -15.93
CA VAL A 410 8.56 9.17 -14.78
C VAL A 410 7.29 9.80 -14.24
N TYR A 411 6.28 8.99 -14.01
CA TYR A 411 5.03 9.37 -13.37
C TYR A 411 5.08 8.92 -11.92
N VAL A 412 4.71 9.80 -10.99
CA VAL A 412 4.75 9.58 -9.54
C VAL A 412 3.36 9.78 -8.95
N ALA A 413 2.89 8.79 -8.19
CA ALA A 413 1.71 8.93 -7.34
C ALA A 413 2.16 9.61 -6.05
N ASP A 414 1.91 10.91 -5.94
CA ASP A 414 2.35 11.77 -4.83
C ASP A 414 1.21 11.87 -3.80
N THR A 415 1.11 10.80 -3.01
CA THR A 415 -0.11 10.38 -2.29
C THR A 415 -0.72 11.49 -1.44
N ASN A 416 0.06 12.09 -0.54
CA ASN A 416 -0.46 13.05 0.43
C ASN A 416 -0.56 14.46 -0.16
N ASN A 417 -0.05 14.67 -1.38
CA ASN A 417 -0.34 15.87 -2.18
C ASN A 417 -1.57 15.66 -3.09
N HIS A 418 -2.21 14.49 -3.06
CA HIS A 418 -3.39 14.16 -3.88
C HIS A 418 -3.15 14.41 -5.39
N ALA A 419 -1.93 14.12 -5.86
CA ALA A 419 -1.48 14.52 -7.19
C ALA A 419 -0.72 13.42 -7.92
N VAL A 420 -0.71 13.52 -9.25
CA VAL A 420 0.26 12.82 -10.10
C VAL A 420 1.33 13.82 -10.51
N ARG A 421 2.60 13.47 -10.29
CA ARG A 421 3.76 14.29 -10.69
C ARG A 421 4.44 13.63 -11.89
N VAL A 422 4.96 14.45 -12.79
CA VAL A 422 5.72 14.00 -13.97
C VAL A 422 7.11 14.57 -13.87
N ILE A 423 8.09 13.68 -13.99
CA ILE A 423 9.51 14.01 -13.99
C ILE A 423 10.01 13.79 -15.41
N ASP A 424 10.65 14.80 -15.99
CA ASP A 424 11.46 14.64 -17.20
C ASP A 424 12.76 13.90 -16.85
N ARG A 425 13.02 12.75 -17.48
CA ARG A 425 14.15 11.87 -17.11
C ARG A 425 15.51 12.48 -17.41
N THR A 426 15.58 13.38 -18.39
CA THR A 426 16.84 13.99 -18.83
C THR A 426 17.21 15.18 -17.93
N THR A 427 16.26 16.06 -17.67
CA THR A 427 16.48 17.30 -16.93
C THR A 427 16.20 17.17 -15.44
N GLY A 428 15.39 16.17 -15.04
CA GLY A 428 14.88 16.03 -13.67
C GLY A 428 13.83 17.07 -13.31
N LEU A 429 13.34 17.87 -14.26
CA LEU A 429 12.28 18.84 -14.02
C LEU A 429 10.99 18.13 -13.59
N VAL A 430 10.42 18.57 -12.47
CA VAL A 430 9.18 18.03 -11.89
C VAL A 430 8.04 18.99 -12.15
N ARG A 431 6.92 18.47 -12.67
CA ARG A 431 5.66 19.20 -12.83
C ARG A 431 4.48 18.39 -12.34
N THR A 432 3.43 19.06 -11.89
CA THR A 432 2.15 18.42 -11.59
C THR A 432 1.41 18.12 -12.90
N LEU A 433 0.87 16.90 -13.04
CA LEU A 433 0.01 16.54 -14.16
C LEU A 433 -1.42 16.96 -13.85
N GLU A 434 -1.94 17.91 -14.59
CA GLU A 434 -3.37 18.23 -14.53
C GLU A 434 -4.17 17.11 -15.22
N LEU A 435 -5.05 16.44 -14.47
CA LEU A 435 -5.96 15.45 -15.04
C LEU A 435 -7.19 16.16 -15.61
N GLN A 436 -7.12 16.57 -16.88
CA GLN A 436 -8.15 17.43 -17.48
C GLN A 436 -9.48 16.68 -17.60
N GLY A 437 -10.56 17.32 -17.17
CA GLY A 437 -11.91 16.74 -17.17
C GLY A 437 -12.21 15.83 -15.97
N LEU A 438 -11.28 15.67 -15.02
CA LEU A 438 -11.55 14.97 -13.77
C LEU A 438 -12.13 15.93 -12.73
N ALA A 439 -13.31 15.59 -12.20
CA ALA A 439 -13.89 16.26 -11.05
C ALA A 439 -13.78 15.39 -9.80
N ALA A 440 -13.89 16.04 -8.63
CA ALA A 440 -14.14 15.35 -7.38
C ALA A 440 -15.46 14.53 -7.50
N PRO A 441 -15.54 13.34 -6.89
CA PRO A 441 -16.81 12.63 -6.78
C PRO A 441 -17.88 13.52 -6.13
N SER A 442 -19.13 13.43 -6.58
CA SER A 442 -20.26 14.00 -5.86
C SER A 442 -20.55 13.15 -4.62
N ASP A 443 -20.73 13.79 -3.46
CA ASP A 443 -21.09 13.14 -2.19
C ASP A 443 -22.35 12.25 -2.26
#